data_AF-T1EEB5-F1
#
_entry.id   AF-T1EEB5-F1
#
_cell.length_a   1.000
_cell.length_b   1.000
_cell.length_c   1.000
_cell.angle_alpha   90.00
_cell.angle_beta   90.00
_cell.angle_gamma   90.00
#
_symmetry.space_group_name_H-M   'P 1'
#
loop_
_entity.id
_entity.type
_entity.pdbx_description
1 polymer ?
#
loop_
_entity_poly.entity_id
_entity_poly.type
_entity_poly.pdbx_seq_one_letter_code
_entity_poly.pdbx_strand_id
1 'polypeptide(L)'
;MKLNISCPATGCQKLIEVDDERKLRAFYDKRLTAEVNAECLGDEWKGYVVRISGGNDKQGFPMKQGVLTNGRVRLLLKDGHSCYRMRRSGERRRKSVRGCIVDANLSVLSLVIIKKGEQEIPGLTDTTIPRRLGPKRASKIRKLFNLDKKDDVRQYVVRRPLPVKEGKKPVFRAPKIQRLVTPLVLQRKRHRLALKRKRIIKRREDKAEYQKLLAQRIKEAKERKMERRRSASHSKSSVSRTESVSSAPAPKVVSKPAPAAPVPAASAKAAKPAATKAAAPKPATESGKSKKAKK
;
A
#
# COMPACT_ATOMS: atom_id res chain seq x y z
N MET A 1 -38.76 16.95 -16.71
CA MET A 1 -37.61 16.57 -15.83
C MET A 1 -36.53 15.93 -16.70
N LYS A 2 -35.24 16.18 -16.44
CA LYS A 2 -34.15 15.65 -17.30
C LYS A 2 -33.58 14.34 -16.75
N LEU A 3 -33.34 13.37 -17.61
CA LEU A 3 -32.71 12.09 -17.29
C LEU A 3 -31.32 12.05 -17.94
N ASN A 4 -30.27 12.02 -17.12
CA ASN A 4 -28.90 11.82 -17.58
C ASN A 4 -28.56 10.34 -17.46
N ILE A 5 -28.59 9.61 -18.59
CA ILE A 5 -28.44 8.16 -18.62
C ILE A 5 -27.04 7.83 -19.14
N SER A 6 -26.35 6.95 -18.42
CA SER A 6 -25.01 6.48 -18.77
C SER A 6 -24.99 4.98 -19.00
N CYS A 7 -24.22 4.54 -20.00
CA CYS A 7 -23.96 3.13 -20.27
C CYS A 7 -22.48 2.83 -19.99
N PRO A 8 -22.15 2.21 -18.83
CA PRO A 8 -20.75 1.93 -18.47
C PRO A 8 -20.04 0.94 -19.41
N ALA A 9 -20.80 0.11 -20.12
CA ALA A 9 -20.25 -0.87 -21.05
C ALA A 9 -19.67 -0.19 -22.30
N THR A 10 -20.39 0.79 -22.87
CA THR A 10 -19.96 1.55 -24.05
C THR A 10 -19.17 2.80 -23.70
N GLY A 11 -19.34 3.35 -22.49
CA GLY A 11 -18.73 4.60 -22.05
C GLY A 11 -19.47 5.86 -22.51
N CYS A 12 -20.63 5.71 -23.14
CA CYS A 12 -21.46 6.80 -23.64
C CYS A 12 -22.45 7.30 -22.58
N GLN A 13 -22.91 8.54 -22.76
CA GLN A 13 -23.94 9.17 -21.95
C GLN A 13 -24.89 9.97 -22.85
N LYS A 14 -26.17 10.00 -22.50
CA LYS A 14 -27.21 10.75 -23.21
C LYS A 14 -28.11 11.44 -22.20
N LEU A 15 -28.41 12.71 -22.46
CA LEU A 15 -29.40 13.48 -21.72
C LEU A 15 -30.73 13.40 -22.48
N ILE A 16 -31.79 12.99 -21.79
CA ILE A 16 -33.14 12.91 -22.35
C ILE A 16 -34.03 13.82 -21.51
N GLU A 17 -34.84 14.63 -22.18
CA GLU A 17 -35.86 15.44 -21.53
C GLU A 17 -37.18 14.69 -21.58
N VAL A 18 -37.79 14.49 -20.40
CA VAL A 18 -39.05 13.76 -20.25
C VAL A 18 -40.00 14.65 -19.47
N ASP A 19 -41.08 15.09 -20.12
CA ASP A 19 -42.07 15.96 -19.50
C ASP A 19 -43.33 15.20 -19.05
N ASP A 20 -43.56 14.01 -19.60
CA ASP A 20 -44.67 13.15 -19.20
C ASP A 20 -44.46 12.55 -17.80
N GLU A 21 -45.30 12.97 -16.84
CA GLU A 21 -45.27 12.51 -15.46
C GLU A 21 -45.58 11.01 -15.32
N ARG A 22 -46.35 10.40 -16.23
CA ARG A 22 -46.67 8.97 -16.17
C ARG A 22 -45.41 8.11 -16.30
N LYS A 23 -44.50 8.52 -17.17
CA LYS A 23 -43.19 7.88 -17.38
C LYS A 23 -42.27 8.06 -16.17
N LEU A 24 -42.36 9.22 -15.51
CA LEU A 24 -41.51 9.57 -14.37
C LEU A 24 -41.97 8.92 -13.06
N ARG A 25 -43.26 8.59 -12.94
CA ARG A 25 -43.86 8.03 -11.72
C ARG A 25 -43.20 6.74 -11.25
N ALA A 26 -42.66 5.93 -12.16
CA ALA A 26 -41.92 4.71 -11.84
C ALA A 26 -40.64 4.98 -11.01
N PHE A 27 -40.07 6.19 -11.12
CA PHE A 27 -38.88 6.60 -10.37
C PHE A 27 -39.20 7.27 -9.04
N TYR A 28 -40.41 7.77 -8.84
CA TYR A 28 -40.81 8.41 -7.57
C TYR A 28 -40.85 7.39 -6.43
N ASP A 29 -40.57 7.89 -5.22
CA ASP A 29 -40.44 7.12 -3.98
C ASP A 29 -39.34 6.05 -3.98
N LYS A 30 -38.59 5.93 -5.08
CA LYS A 30 -37.38 5.11 -5.14
C LYS A 30 -36.23 5.87 -4.48
N ARG A 31 -35.33 5.10 -3.86
CA ARG A 31 -34.12 5.63 -3.23
C ARG A 31 -32.95 5.58 -4.20
N LEU A 32 -31.94 6.40 -3.94
CA LEU A 32 -30.65 6.28 -4.62
C LEU A 32 -30.13 4.83 -4.52
N THR A 33 -29.50 4.35 -5.58
CA THR A 33 -29.00 2.98 -5.76
C THR A 33 -30.09 1.93 -5.99
N ALA A 34 -31.37 2.30 -6.00
CA ALA A 34 -32.43 1.37 -6.39
C ALA A 34 -32.37 1.06 -7.89
N GLU A 35 -32.67 -0.19 -8.24
CA GLU A 35 -32.86 -0.66 -9.60
C GLU A 35 -34.33 -0.48 -10.00
N VAL A 36 -34.55 0.04 -11.20
CA VAL A 36 -35.87 0.37 -11.74
C VAL A 36 -35.90 -0.11 -13.19
N ASN A 37 -37.00 -0.74 -13.58
CA ASN A 37 -37.23 -1.13 -14.97
C ASN A 37 -37.51 0.13 -15.79
N ALA A 38 -36.81 0.30 -16.91
CA ALA A 38 -36.89 1.51 -17.73
C ALA A 38 -38.02 1.46 -18.78
N GLU A 39 -38.81 0.38 -18.83
CA GLU A 39 -39.86 0.15 -19.84
C GLU A 39 -40.89 1.28 -19.90
N CYS A 40 -41.14 1.95 -18.77
CA CYS A 40 -42.06 3.09 -18.70
C CYS A 40 -41.60 4.31 -19.52
N LEU A 41 -40.33 4.39 -19.95
CA LEU A 41 -39.84 5.51 -20.75
C LEU A 41 -40.28 5.42 -22.22
N GLY A 42 -40.51 4.20 -22.72
CA GLY A 42 -40.96 3.90 -24.08
C GLY A 42 -40.50 2.51 -24.53
N ASP A 43 -40.98 2.07 -25.70
CA ASP A 43 -40.72 0.73 -26.23
C ASP A 43 -39.22 0.45 -26.47
N GLU A 44 -38.45 1.48 -26.82
CA GLU A 44 -36.98 1.42 -26.98
C GLU A 44 -36.26 0.97 -25.69
N TRP A 45 -36.89 1.19 -24.53
CA TRP A 45 -36.34 0.88 -23.21
C TRP A 45 -36.83 -0.47 -22.66
N LYS A 46 -37.51 -1.27 -23.47
CA LYS A 46 -37.98 -2.59 -23.08
C LYS A 46 -36.81 -3.50 -22.70
N GLY A 47 -36.92 -4.17 -21.54
CA GLY A 47 -35.86 -5.02 -20.99
C GLY A 47 -34.65 -4.27 -20.41
N TYR A 48 -34.58 -2.94 -20.50
CA TYR A 48 -33.51 -2.18 -19.84
C TYR A 48 -33.78 -2.04 -18.34
N VAL A 49 -32.75 -2.34 -17.54
CA VAL A 49 -32.76 -2.08 -16.09
C VAL A 49 -31.76 -0.99 -15.79
N VAL A 50 -32.25 0.09 -15.19
CA VAL A 50 -31.46 1.25 -14.79
C VAL A 50 -31.37 1.33 -13.27
N ARG A 51 -30.24 1.82 -12.78
CA ARG A 51 -30.06 2.16 -11.37
C ARG A 51 -29.98 3.66 -11.22
N ILE A 52 -30.72 4.17 -10.24
CA ILE A 52 -30.66 5.59 -9.86
C ILE A 52 -29.32 5.86 -9.19
N SER A 53 -28.43 6.60 -9.83
CA SER A 53 -27.08 6.85 -9.30
C SER A 53 -26.95 8.18 -8.56
N GLY A 54 -27.79 9.16 -8.89
CA GLY A 54 -27.60 10.54 -8.48
C GLY A 54 -28.72 11.44 -8.97
N GLY A 55 -28.63 12.72 -8.64
CA GLY A 55 -29.52 13.73 -9.17
C GLY A 55 -29.26 15.08 -8.52
N ASN A 56 -29.80 16.11 -9.17
CA ASN A 56 -29.77 17.49 -8.70
C ASN A 56 -31.20 18.01 -8.57
N ASP A 57 -31.46 18.68 -7.45
CA ASP A 57 -32.70 19.41 -7.20
C ASP A 57 -32.83 20.63 -8.15
N LYS A 58 -34.03 21.21 -8.28
CA LYS A 58 -34.30 22.40 -9.12
C LYS A 58 -33.38 23.59 -8.83
N GLN A 59 -33.00 23.80 -7.57
CA GLN A 59 -32.05 24.83 -7.16
C GLN A 59 -30.59 24.34 -7.13
N GLY A 60 -30.29 23.19 -7.74
CA GLY A 60 -28.92 22.70 -7.95
C GLY A 60 -28.27 21.95 -6.78
N PHE A 61 -29.00 21.67 -5.70
CA PHE A 61 -28.46 20.88 -4.59
C PHE A 61 -28.37 19.39 -4.96
N PRO A 62 -27.20 18.75 -4.76
CA PRO A 62 -27.02 17.34 -5.13
C PRO A 62 -27.69 16.39 -4.13
N MET A 63 -28.13 15.22 -4.61
CA MET A 63 -28.62 14.13 -3.77
C MET A 63 -27.48 13.44 -3.01
N LYS A 64 -27.76 12.99 -1.79
CA LYS A 64 -26.81 12.20 -0.98
C LYS A 64 -27.42 10.91 -0.47
N GLN A 65 -26.69 9.82 -0.69
CA GLN A 65 -27.08 8.51 -0.20
C GLN A 65 -27.14 8.46 1.33
N GLY A 66 -28.18 7.80 1.85
CA GLY A 66 -28.40 7.60 3.29
C GLY A 66 -29.17 8.72 4.00
N VAL A 67 -29.52 9.80 3.29
CA VAL A 67 -30.42 10.84 3.83
C VAL A 67 -31.86 10.46 3.46
N LEU A 68 -32.56 9.79 4.37
CA LEU A 68 -33.88 9.18 4.13
C LEU A 68 -35.04 10.18 4.12
N THR A 69 -34.85 11.30 3.43
CA THR A 69 -35.88 12.32 3.20
C THR A 69 -36.03 12.53 1.70
N ASN A 70 -37.17 13.06 1.28
CA ASN A 70 -37.32 13.65 -0.06
C ASN A 70 -36.72 15.06 -0.06
N GLY A 71 -36.97 15.88 0.96
CA GLY A 71 -36.50 17.26 1.04
C GLY A 71 -34.99 17.45 1.28
N ARG A 72 -34.60 18.69 1.64
CA ARG A 72 -33.22 19.07 1.92
C ARG A 72 -32.89 19.03 3.40
N VAL A 73 -31.67 18.63 3.71
CA VAL A 73 -31.13 18.61 5.07
C VAL A 73 -29.77 19.30 5.10
N ARG A 74 -29.47 20.02 6.19
CA ARG A 74 -28.16 20.62 6.43
C ARG A 74 -27.27 19.70 7.24
N LEU A 75 -26.25 19.12 6.61
CA LEU A 75 -25.33 18.17 7.24
C LEU A 75 -23.93 18.77 7.38
N LEU A 76 -23.23 18.41 8.46
CA LEU A 76 -21.83 18.77 8.67
C LEU A 76 -20.91 17.76 7.97
N LEU A 77 -20.36 18.13 6.80
CA LEU A 77 -19.57 17.25 5.95
C LEU A 77 -18.06 17.45 6.17
N LYS A 78 -17.33 16.33 6.33
CA LYS A 78 -15.86 16.20 6.28
C LYS A 78 -15.36 15.70 4.92
N ASP A 79 -14.04 15.66 4.76
CA ASP A 79 -13.38 15.06 3.58
C ASP A 79 -13.80 13.60 3.35
N GLY A 80 -13.85 13.21 2.08
CA GLY A 80 -14.31 11.89 1.63
C GLY A 80 -15.82 11.70 1.59
N HIS A 81 -16.64 12.59 2.17
CA HIS A 81 -18.09 12.55 1.95
C HIS A 81 -18.48 13.11 0.58
N SER A 82 -19.50 12.51 -0.03
CA SER A 82 -20.18 13.08 -1.20
C SER A 82 -20.76 14.47 -0.90
N CYS A 83 -20.86 15.29 -1.96
CA CYS A 83 -21.40 16.67 -1.95
C CYS A 83 -20.50 17.73 -1.27
N TYR A 84 -19.29 17.35 -0.83
CA TYR A 84 -18.30 18.28 -0.29
C TYR A 84 -16.91 17.98 -0.83
N ARG A 85 -16.13 19.05 -1.04
CA ARG A 85 -14.70 18.99 -1.32
C ARG A 85 -14.02 19.89 -0.30
N MET A 86 -13.12 19.29 0.48
CA MET A 86 -12.34 19.99 1.51
C MET A 86 -11.44 21.06 0.88
N ARG A 87 -11.36 22.24 1.50
CA ARG A 87 -10.46 23.34 1.09
C ARG A 87 -9.26 23.46 2.02
N ARG A 88 -9.48 23.40 3.33
CA ARG A 88 -8.40 23.32 4.34
C ARG A 88 -8.39 21.95 4.99
N SER A 89 -7.21 21.42 5.29
CA SER A 89 -7.08 20.11 5.94
C SER A 89 -7.85 20.08 7.25
N GLY A 90 -8.67 19.04 7.45
CA GLY A 90 -9.49 18.87 8.65
C GLY A 90 -10.76 19.72 8.71
N GLU A 91 -11.02 20.58 7.71
CA GLU A 91 -12.22 21.42 7.68
C GLU A 91 -13.50 20.56 7.56
N ARG A 92 -14.48 20.88 8.39
CA ARG A 92 -15.86 20.39 8.26
C ARG A 92 -16.76 21.56 7.94
N ARG A 93 -17.64 21.41 6.94
CA ARG A 93 -18.57 22.48 6.54
C ARG A 93 -20.01 21.99 6.54
N ARG A 94 -20.90 22.77 7.18
CA ARG A 94 -22.34 22.49 7.16
C ARG A 94 -22.92 22.94 5.81
N LYS A 95 -23.39 21.99 5.01
CA LYS A 95 -23.97 22.23 3.68
C LYS A 95 -25.37 21.65 3.57
N SER A 96 -26.23 22.33 2.80
CA SER A 96 -27.54 21.81 2.41
C SER A 96 -27.36 20.76 1.32
N VAL A 97 -28.07 19.64 1.45
CA VAL A 97 -27.99 18.50 0.54
C VAL A 97 -29.39 17.94 0.35
N ARG A 98 -29.74 17.49 -0.86
CA ARG A 98 -31.02 16.83 -1.14
C ARG A 98 -30.99 15.39 -0.61
N GLY A 99 -32.11 14.93 -0.09
CA GLY A 99 -32.24 13.55 0.36
C GLY A 99 -32.12 12.52 -0.76
N CYS A 100 -32.12 11.24 -0.40
CA CYS A 100 -31.93 10.14 -1.35
C CYS A 100 -33.22 9.68 -2.03
N ILE A 101 -34.39 10.09 -1.54
CA ILE A 101 -35.70 9.72 -2.11
C ILE A 101 -35.99 10.63 -3.30
N VAL A 102 -36.35 10.01 -4.43
CA VAL A 102 -36.68 10.70 -5.68
C VAL A 102 -38.09 11.27 -5.60
N ASP A 103 -38.25 12.49 -6.11
CA ASP A 103 -39.47 13.29 -6.05
C ASP A 103 -39.52 14.20 -7.30
N ALA A 104 -40.69 14.75 -7.63
CA ALA A 104 -40.93 15.61 -8.79
C ALA A 104 -40.15 16.94 -8.75
N ASN A 105 -39.62 17.31 -7.58
CA ASN A 105 -38.83 18.52 -7.39
C ASN A 105 -37.39 18.44 -7.91
N LEU A 106 -37.00 17.35 -8.57
CA LEU A 106 -35.68 17.23 -9.18
C LEU A 106 -35.63 17.90 -10.57
N SER A 107 -34.48 18.51 -10.90
CA SER A 107 -34.23 19.00 -12.25
C SER A 107 -33.63 17.90 -13.12
N VAL A 108 -32.63 17.20 -12.59
CA VAL A 108 -31.90 16.13 -13.30
C VAL A 108 -31.85 14.89 -12.42
N LEU A 109 -32.20 13.74 -12.97
CA LEU A 109 -31.94 12.43 -12.38
C LEU A 109 -30.85 11.72 -13.17
N SER A 110 -29.82 11.25 -12.47
CA SER A 110 -28.73 10.49 -13.08
C SER A 110 -28.99 8.99 -12.96
N LEU A 111 -28.98 8.31 -14.09
CA LEU A 111 -29.26 6.88 -14.22
C LEU A 111 -28.07 6.14 -14.82
N VAL A 112 -27.87 4.90 -14.40
CA VAL A 112 -26.82 4.00 -14.91
C VAL A 112 -27.48 2.72 -15.39
N ILE A 113 -27.25 2.35 -16.66
CA ILE A 113 -27.72 1.07 -17.19
C ILE A 113 -26.93 -0.07 -16.55
N ILE A 114 -27.64 -1.05 -15.98
CA ILE A 114 -27.06 -2.29 -15.45
C ILE A 114 -27.26 -3.43 -16.44
N LYS A 115 -28.49 -3.58 -16.96
CA LYS A 115 -28.84 -4.59 -17.96
C LYS A 115 -29.25 -3.90 -19.26
N LYS A 116 -28.63 -4.33 -20.37
CA LYS A 116 -29.00 -3.90 -21.73
C LYS A 116 -30.30 -4.61 -22.12
N GLY A 117 -31.25 -3.88 -22.68
CA GLY A 117 -32.46 -4.44 -23.29
C GLY A 117 -32.23 -4.95 -24.71
N GLU A 118 -33.31 -5.28 -25.40
CA GLU A 118 -33.28 -5.90 -26.73
C GLU A 118 -32.94 -4.89 -27.83
N GLN A 119 -33.59 -3.73 -27.81
CA GLN A 119 -33.39 -2.67 -28.82
C GLN A 119 -32.20 -1.79 -28.47
N GLU A 120 -31.50 -1.26 -29.48
CA GLU A 120 -30.39 -0.33 -29.26
C GLU A 120 -30.86 1.12 -29.23
N ILE A 121 -30.36 1.88 -28.27
CA ILE A 121 -30.68 3.30 -28.11
C ILE A 121 -29.62 4.14 -28.84
N PRO A 122 -30.03 5.01 -29.78
CA PRO A 122 -29.11 5.79 -30.59
C PRO A 122 -28.30 6.75 -29.73
N GLY A 123 -26.98 6.76 -29.94
CA GLY A 123 -26.03 7.59 -29.20
C GLY A 123 -25.71 7.15 -27.77
N LEU A 124 -26.25 6.01 -27.31
CA LEU A 124 -25.96 5.45 -25.98
C LEU A 124 -25.39 4.03 -26.04
N THR A 125 -26.10 3.10 -26.69
CA THR A 125 -25.66 1.70 -26.80
C THR A 125 -25.08 1.35 -28.15
N ASP A 126 -25.45 2.10 -29.19
CA ASP A 126 -24.98 1.93 -30.57
C ASP A 126 -23.47 2.24 -30.69
N THR A 127 -23.04 3.41 -30.21
CA THR A 127 -21.63 3.81 -30.27
C THR A 127 -20.84 3.31 -29.07
N THR A 128 -19.59 2.89 -29.30
CA THR A 128 -18.65 2.50 -28.24
C THR A 128 -17.48 3.49 -28.17
N ILE A 129 -17.25 4.07 -26.99
CA ILE A 129 -16.12 4.96 -26.74
C ILE A 129 -14.98 4.14 -26.13
N PRO A 130 -13.85 3.93 -26.85
CA PRO A 130 -12.75 3.14 -26.35
C PRO A 130 -12.08 3.83 -25.15
N ARG A 131 -11.57 3.02 -24.22
CA ARG A 131 -10.83 3.53 -23.06
C ARG A 131 -9.57 4.25 -23.50
N ARG A 132 -9.50 5.56 -23.26
CA ARG A 132 -8.39 6.44 -23.67
C ARG A 132 -7.02 6.07 -23.09
N LEU A 133 -6.97 5.51 -21.89
CA LEU A 133 -5.72 5.28 -21.16
C LEU A 133 -5.59 3.82 -20.73
N GLY A 134 -4.41 3.25 -21.01
CA GLY A 134 -4.01 1.94 -20.52
C GLY A 134 -3.44 1.96 -19.09
N PRO A 135 -3.17 0.78 -18.51
CA PRO A 135 -2.59 0.65 -17.19
C PRO A 135 -1.14 1.18 -17.11
N LYS A 136 -0.84 2.03 -16.11
CA LYS A 136 0.51 2.57 -15.85
C LYS A 136 1.37 1.69 -14.93
N ARG A 137 0.77 0.87 -14.09
CA ARG A 137 1.47 0.07 -13.06
C ARG A 137 1.90 -1.27 -13.67
N ALA A 138 3.15 -1.68 -13.46
CA ALA A 138 3.69 -2.94 -14.00
C ALA A 138 2.79 -4.15 -13.74
N SER A 139 2.27 -4.30 -12.52
CA SER A 139 1.37 -5.39 -12.16
C SER A 139 0.02 -5.35 -12.88
N LYS A 140 -0.49 -4.16 -13.23
CA LYS A 140 -1.74 -4.02 -13.98
C LYS A 140 -1.54 -4.29 -15.47
N ILE A 141 -0.36 -3.99 -16.02
CA ILE A 141 0.01 -4.34 -17.40
C ILE A 141 0.08 -5.86 -17.52
N ARG A 142 0.74 -6.55 -16.57
CA ARG A 142 0.78 -8.02 -16.56
C ARG A 142 -0.60 -8.66 -16.55
N LYS A 143 -1.51 -8.16 -15.70
CA LYS A 143 -2.90 -8.64 -15.66
C LYS A 143 -3.69 -8.38 -16.94
N LEU A 144 -3.38 -7.30 -17.67
CA LEU A 144 -4.11 -6.97 -18.90
C LEU A 144 -3.76 -7.93 -20.03
N PHE A 145 -2.49 -8.31 -20.15
CA PHE A 145 -1.97 -9.17 -21.22
C PHE A 145 -1.68 -10.60 -20.76
N ASN A 146 -2.11 -10.98 -19.55
CA ASN A 146 -1.83 -12.28 -18.92
C ASN A 146 -0.34 -12.68 -18.96
N LEU A 147 0.56 -11.70 -18.74
CA LEU A 147 2.00 -11.92 -18.78
C LEU A 147 2.52 -12.58 -17.52
N ASP A 148 3.58 -13.36 -17.69
CA ASP A 148 4.31 -13.94 -16.59
C ASP A 148 5.21 -12.93 -15.88
N LYS A 149 5.74 -13.35 -14.72
CA LYS A 149 6.64 -12.51 -13.93
C LYS A 149 8.00 -12.28 -14.60
N LYS A 150 8.39 -13.19 -15.50
CA LYS A 150 9.65 -13.19 -16.24
C LYS A 150 9.62 -12.20 -17.40
N ASP A 151 8.44 -11.93 -17.96
CA ASP A 151 8.29 -11.11 -19.15
C ASP A 151 8.53 -9.62 -18.88
N ASP A 152 9.12 -8.95 -19.88
CA ASP A 152 9.35 -7.50 -19.82
C ASP A 152 8.09 -6.72 -20.19
N VAL A 153 7.48 -6.11 -19.18
CA VAL A 153 6.28 -5.27 -19.32
C VAL A 153 6.50 -4.00 -20.15
N ARG A 154 7.75 -3.61 -20.47
CA ARG A 154 8.04 -2.40 -21.25
C ARG A 154 7.56 -2.48 -22.69
N GLN A 155 7.60 -3.67 -23.28
CA GLN A 155 7.20 -3.91 -24.66
C GLN A 155 5.68 -3.81 -24.82
N TYR A 156 4.94 -4.26 -23.80
CA TYR A 156 3.47 -4.34 -23.80
C TYR A 156 2.77 -3.06 -23.27
N VAL A 157 3.48 -1.92 -23.18
CA VAL A 157 2.84 -0.67 -22.74
C VAL A 157 2.00 -0.10 -23.87
N VAL A 158 0.69 0.00 -23.65
CA VAL A 158 -0.24 0.66 -24.58
C VAL A 158 0.19 2.11 -24.79
N ARG A 159 0.50 2.45 -26.05
CA ARG A 159 0.87 3.80 -26.47
C ARG A 159 -0.35 4.50 -27.05
N ARG A 160 -0.49 5.78 -26.75
CA ARG A 160 -1.56 6.61 -27.31
C ARG A 160 -1.04 7.39 -28.52
N PRO A 161 -1.63 7.25 -29.71
CA PRO A 161 -1.37 8.16 -30.81
C PRO A 161 -1.89 9.56 -30.44
N LEU A 162 -1.08 10.59 -30.65
CA LEU A 162 -1.53 11.97 -30.58
C LEU A 162 -2.16 12.37 -31.91
N PRO A 163 -3.15 13.29 -31.92
CA PRO A 163 -3.68 13.83 -33.17
C PRO A 163 -2.53 14.42 -34.00
N VAL A 164 -2.49 14.06 -35.28
CA VAL A 164 -1.48 14.54 -36.23
C VAL A 164 -1.68 16.04 -36.36
N LYS A 165 -0.64 16.81 -36.08
CA LYS A 165 -0.63 18.25 -36.36
C LYS A 165 -0.05 18.43 -37.75
N GLU A 166 -0.60 19.36 -38.53
CA GLU A 166 -0.11 19.68 -39.87
C GLU A 166 1.40 19.91 -39.86
N GLY A 167 2.10 19.27 -40.81
CA GLY A 167 3.56 19.32 -40.94
C GLY A 167 4.37 18.55 -39.88
N LYS A 168 3.73 17.82 -38.95
CA LYS A 168 4.43 17.06 -37.90
C LYS A 168 4.20 15.55 -38.02
N LYS A 169 5.27 14.78 -37.84
CA LYS A 169 5.22 13.32 -37.80
C LYS A 169 4.28 12.82 -36.68
N PRO A 170 3.56 11.71 -36.88
CA PRO A 170 2.69 11.14 -35.85
C PRO A 170 3.50 10.77 -34.60
N VAL A 171 3.05 11.25 -33.43
CA VAL A 171 3.73 11.03 -32.15
C VAL A 171 2.93 10.09 -31.27
N PHE A 172 3.58 9.05 -30.75
CA PHE A 172 3.01 8.16 -29.76
C PHE A 172 3.49 8.50 -28.36
N ARG A 173 2.59 8.57 -27.38
CA ARG A 173 2.92 8.80 -25.97
C ARG A 173 2.64 7.56 -25.13
N ALA A 174 3.61 7.19 -24.29
CA ALA A 174 3.49 6.10 -23.34
C ALA A 174 3.63 6.63 -21.89
N PRO A 175 2.91 6.05 -20.93
CA PRO A 175 3.10 6.39 -19.52
C PRO A 175 4.42 5.82 -18.98
N LYS A 176 5.10 6.56 -18.10
CA LYS A 176 6.22 6.02 -17.31
C LYS A 176 5.71 4.90 -16.40
N ILE A 177 6.20 3.68 -16.60
CA ILE A 177 5.76 2.51 -15.85
C ILE A 177 6.09 2.68 -14.36
N GLN A 178 5.08 2.51 -13.51
CA GLN A 178 5.25 2.55 -12.07
C GLN A 178 5.46 1.15 -11.51
N ARG A 179 6.28 1.05 -10.45
CA ARG A 179 6.60 -0.21 -9.74
C ARG A 179 7.29 -1.25 -10.63
N LEU A 180 8.05 -0.80 -11.62
CA LEU A 180 8.96 -1.67 -12.35
C LEU A 180 10.24 -1.88 -11.53
N VAL A 181 10.69 -3.13 -11.42
CA VAL A 181 11.99 -3.45 -10.83
C VAL A 181 13.05 -3.25 -11.91
N THR A 182 13.93 -2.26 -11.73
CA THR A 182 15.04 -2.00 -12.65
C THR A 182 16.38 -2.39 -12.03
N PRO A 183 17.44 -2.63 -12.82
CA PRO A 183 18.78 -2.90 -12.30
C PRO A 183 19.26 -1.84 -11.30
N LEU A 184 18.94 -0.57 -11.57
CA LEU A 184 19.24 0.56 -10.69
C LEU A 184 18.49 0.48 -9.35
N VAL A 185 17.23 0.04 -9.32
CA VAL A 185 16.49 -0.21 -8.07
C VAL A 185 17.13 -1.34 -7.28
N LEU A 186 17.56 -2.42 -7.94
CA LEU A 186 18.27 -3.53 -7.30
C LEU A 186 19.63 -3.08 -6.72
N GLN A 187 20.39 -2.29 -7.47
CA GLN A 187 21.66 -1.70 -7.02
C GLN A 187 21.45 -0.80 -5.81
N ARG A 188 20.48 0.12 -5.84
CA ARG A 188 20.13 0.98 -4.69
C ARG A 188 19.73 0.16 -3.45
N LYS A 189 19.01 -0.97 -3.64
CA LYS A 189 18.65 -1.88 -2.55
C LYS A 189 19.87 -2.59 -1.97
N ARG A 190 20.75 -3.12 -2.82
CA ARG A 190 22.03 -3.74 -2.42
C ARG A 190 22.92 -2.75 -1.68
N HIS A 191 23.09 -1.54 -2.21
CA HIS A 191 23.86 -0.46 -1.59
C HIS A 191 23.34 -0.10 -0.19
N ARG A 192 22.02 0.07 -0.03
CA ARG A 192 21.40 0.33 1.27
C ARG A 192 21.70 -0.77 2.29
N LEU A 193 21.62 -2.03 1.87
CA LEU A 193 21.94 -3.18 2.73
C LEU A 193 23.44 -3.21 3.09
N ALA A 194 24.32 -2.92 2.15
CA ALA A 194 25.75 -2.81 2.38
C ALA A 194 26.08 -1.72 3.41
N LEU A 195 25.47 -0.53 3.29
CA LEU A 195 25.64 0.55 4.26
C LEU A 195 25.17 0.15 5.67
N LYS A 196 24.05 -0.57 5.79
CA LYS A 196 23.59 -1.09 7.09
C LYS A 196 24.61 -2.05 7.70
N ARG A 197 25.17 -2.97 6.89
CA ARG A 197 26.21 -3.90 7.34
C ARG A 197 27.49 -3.17 7.76
N LYS A 198 27.96 -2.20 6.97
CA LYS A 198 29.12 -1.36 7.30
C LYS A 198 28.94 -0.65 8.64
N ARG A 199 27.76 -0.09 8.91
CA ARG A 199 27.46 0.55 10.22
C ARG A 199 27.49 -0.43 11.39
N ILE A 200 27.02 -1.66 11.19
CA ILE A 200 27.06 -2.70 12.21
C ILE A 200 28.51 -3.14 12.49
N ILE A 201 29.30 -3.34 11.43
CA ILE A 201 30.72 -3.70 11.53
C ILE A 201 31.49 -2.61 12.25
N LYS A 202 31.35 -1.35 11.80
CA LYS A 202 31.98 -0.20 12.45
C LYS A 202 31.61 -0.10 13.93
N ARG A 203 30.33 -0.20 14.28
CA ARG A 203 29.90 -0.20 15.70
C ARG A 203 30.55 -1.33 16.51
N ARG A 204 30.75 -2.51 15.92
CA ARG A 204 31.40 -3.65 16.58
C ARG A 204 32.89 -3.40 16.77
N GLU A 205 33.55 -2.83 15.77
CA GLU A 205 34.97 -2.43 15.81
C GLU A 205 35.18 -1.33 16.85
N ASP A 206 34.42 -0.23 16.78
CA ASP A 206 34.46 0.88 17.75
C ASP A 206 34.25 0.37 19.19
N LYS A 207 33.31 -0.56 19.40
CA LYS A 207 33.07 -1.18 20.71
C LYS A 207 34.26 -2.01 21.18
N ALA A 208 34.86 -2.81 20.28
CA ALA A 208 36.02 -3.63 20.62
C ALA A 208 37.25 -2.78 20.92
N GLU A 209 37.48 -1.71 20.17
CA GLU A 209 38.54 -0.73 20.41
C GLU A 209 38.36 -0.03 21.75
N TYR A 210 37.15 0.46 22.05
CA TYR A 210 36.84 1.08 23.34
C TYR A 210 37.04 0.10 24.50
N GLN A 211 36.64 -1.17 24.35
CA GLN A 211 36.86 -2.21 25.36
C GLN A 211 38.35 -2.46 25.62
N LYS A 212 39.19 -2.49 24.57
CA LYS A 212 40.65 -2.62 24.71
C LYS A 212 41.25 -1.43 25.46
N LEU A 213 40.87 -0.20 25.09
CA LEU A 213 41.32 1.03 25.74
C LEU A 213 40.92 1.05 27.22
N LEU A 214 39.68 0.67 27.52
CA LEU A 214 39.16 0.61 28.88
C LEU A 214 39.90 -0.43 29.73
N ALA A 215 40.21 -1.61 29.17
CA ALA A 215 41.01 -2.62 29.85
C ALA A 215 42.44 -2.13 30.17
N GLN A 216 43.09 -1.43 29.24
CA GLN A 216 44.41 -0.80 29.45
C GLN A 216 44.36 0.21 30.60
N ARG A 217 43.42 1.17 30.56
CA ARG A 217 43.28 2.19 31.62
C ARG A 217 42.96 1.60 32.99
N ILE A 218 42.14 0.54 33.06
CA ILE A 218 41.87 -0.15 34.32
C ILE A 218 43.14 -0.83 34.85
N LYS A 219 43.97 -1.42 33.98
CA LYS A 219 45.23 -2.05 34.36
C LYS A 219 46.22 -1.01 34.91
N GLU A 220 46.43 0.09 34.18
CA GLU A 220 47.29 1.20 34.62
C GLU A 220 46.82 1.81 35.95
N ALA A 221 45.50 2.02 36.12
CA ALA A 221 44.95 2.54 37.37
C ALA A 221 45.15 1.56 38.55
N LYS A 222 45.04 0.25 38.30
CA LYS A 222 45.33 -0.78 39.31
C LYS A 222 46.81 -0.80 39.67
N GLU A 223 47.71 -0.72 38.69
CA GLU A 223 49.15 -0.66 38.88
C GLU A 223 49.55 0.58 39.68
N ARG A 224 49.07 1.77 39.28
CA ARG A 224 49.29 3.03 40.02
C ARG A 224 48.75 2.97 41.46
N LYS A 225 47.61 2.33 41.68
CA LYS A 225 47.06 2.11 43.04
C LYS A 225 47.91 1.15 43.86
N MET A 226 48.43 0.07 43.25
CA MET A 226 49.35 -0.85 43.92
C MET A 226 50.68 -0.19 44.24
N GLU A 227 51.25 0.59 43.32
CA GLU A 227 52.47 1.35 43.53
C GLU A 227 52.31 2.37 44.66
N ARG A 228 51.21 3.12 44.68
CA ARG A 228 50.88 4.02 45.80
C ARG A 228 50.73 3.28 47.14
N ARG A 229 50.18 2.06 47.14
CA ARG A 229 50.13 1.23 48.36
C ARG A 229 51.53 0.76 48.77
N ARG A 230 52.37 0.35 47.82
CA ARG A 230 53.76 -0.08 48.06
C ARG A 230 54.62 1.06 48.62
N SER A 231 54.53 2.25 48.04
CA SER A 231 55.25 3.43 48.56
C SER A 231 54.74 3.87 49.93
N ALA A 232 53.41 3.82 50.18
CA ALA A 232 52.85 4.07 51.51
C ALA A 232 53.19 3.00 52.55
N SER A 233 53.43 1.74 52.14
CA SER A 233 53.97 0.71 53.05
C SER A 233 55.46 0.88 53.32
N HIS A 234 56.23 1.38 52.34
CA HIS A 234 57.66 1.65 52.51
C HIS A 234 57.90 2.83 53.47
N SER A 235 57.07 3.88 53.41
CA SER A 235 57.12 4.99 54.36
C SER A 235 56.63 4.60 55.77
N LYS A 236 55.85 3.53 55.91
CA LYS A 236 55.49 2.95 57.23
C LYS A 236 56.57 2.02 57.78
N SER A 237 57.32 1.32 56.93
CA SER A 237 58.46 0.48 57.36
C SER A 237 59.70 1.28 57.75
N SER A 238 59.85 2.53 57.28
CA SER A 238 60.95 3.41 57.71
C SER A 238 60.72 4.07 59.07
N VAL A 239 59.49 4.03 59.61
CA VAL A 239 59.14 4.61 60.93
C VAL A 239 59.00 3.52 62.01
N SER A 240 59.06 2.23 61.67
CA SER A 240 58.82 1.11 62.60
C SER A 240 60.04 0.21 62.83
N ARG A 241 61.25 0.79 62.84
CA ARG A 241 62.50 0.05 63.10
C ARG A 241 63.25 0.48 64.37
N THR A 242 62.53 1.06 65.34
CA THR A 242 63.00 1.20 66.72
C THR A 242 61.90 0.72 67.66
N GLU A 243 62.32 -0.07 68.64
CA GLU A 243 61.56 -0.67 69.75
C GLU A 243 60.94 -2.06 69.51
N SER A 244 61.78 -3.07 69.74
CA SER A 244 61.39 -4.32 70.38
C SER A 244 61.10 -4.09 71.88
N VAL A 245 60.13 -4.80 72.47
CA VAL A 245 60.23 -5.59 73.73
C VAL A 245 58.84 -6.13 74.16
N SER A 246 58.84 -7.44 74.49
CA SER A 246 57.97 -8.19 75.43
C SER A 246 56.54 -8.68 75.09
N SER A 247 56.45 -10.01 75.06
CA SER A 247 55.59 -10.90 75.88
C SER A 247 54.16 -11.32 75.49
N ALA A 248 54.01 -12.66 75.48
CA ALA A 248 52.91 -13.54 75.95
C ALA A 248 51.64 -13.79 75.08
N PRO A 249 50.96 -14.97 75.24
CA PRO A 249 50.24 -15.65 74.15
C PRO A 249 48.69 -15.77 74.28
N ALA A 250 48.05 -16.03 73.12
CA ALA A 250 46.73 -16.64 72.84
C ALA A 250 45.44 -15.84 73.24
N PRO A 251 44.20 -16.09 72.72
CA PRO A 251 43.70 -17.27 71.95
C PRO A 251 42.76 -16.98 70.73
N LYS A 252 42.29 -18.07 70.09
CA LYS A 252 41.33 -18.16 68.96
C LYS A 252 39.95 -17.55 69.25
N VAL A 253 39.34 -16.84 68.28
CA VAL A 253 37.87 -16.79 68.08
C VAL A 253 37.49 -16.71 66.59
N VAL A 254 36.40 -17.40 66.27
CA VAL A 254 35.74 -17.71 64.99
C VAL A 254 34.82 -16.58 64.51
N SER A 255 34.70 -16.33 63.18
CA SER A 255 33.39 -16.10 62.51
C SER A 255 33.48 -15.84 60.98
N LYS A 256 32.69 -16.62 60.20
CA LYS A 256 32.23 -16.47 58.79
C LYS A 256 31.37 -15.17 58.58
N PRO A 257 30.83 -14.76 57.39
CA PRO A 257 30.57 -15.50 56.12
C PRO A 257 30.82 -14.75 54.78
N ALA A 258 30.50 -15.42 53.66
CA ALA A 258 30.64 -15.04 52.24
C ALA A 258 29.72 -13.88 51.76
N PRO A 259 29.84 -13.43 50.49
CA PRO A 259 28.76 -13.81 49.57
C PRO A 259 29.15 -14.14 48.10
N ALA A 260 28.36 -15.08 47.59
CA ALA A 260 28.00 -15.49 46.23
C ALA A 260 28.53 -14.72 45.00
N ALA A 261 29.11 -15.48 44.06
CA ALA A 261 29.20 -15.11 42.64
C ALA A 261 28.02 -15.72 41.86
N PRO A 262 27.45 -15.01 40.86
CA PRO A 262 26.30 -15.47 40.08
C PRO A 262 26.70 -16.44 38.95
N VAL A 263 25.80 -17.38 38.69
CA VAL A 263 25.85 -18.39 37.63
C VAL A 263 25.74 -17.74 36.23
N PRO A 264 26.56 -18.10 35.23
CA PRO A 264 26.35 -17.68 33.85
C PRO A 264 25.34 -18.59 33.13
N ALA A 265 24.34 -17.96 32.51
CA ALA A 265 23.33 -18.59 31.67
C ALA A 265 23.91 -19.13 30.35
N ALA A 266 23.55 -20.39 30.07
CA ALA A 266 23.29 -21.05 28.79
C ALA A 266 23.95 -20.50 27.51
N SER A 267 24.90 -21.27 26.97
CA SER A 267 25.34 -21.22 25.58
C SER A 267 24.37 -22.01 24.68
N ALA A 268 23.67 -21.30 23.79
CA ALA A 268 22.91 -21.92 22.70
C ALA A 268 23.86 -22.36 21.58
N LYS A 269 23.97 -23.69 21.37
CA LYS A 269 24.68 -24.32 20.24
C LYS A 269 24.00 -23.98 18.92
N ALA A 270 24.79 -23.52 17.96
CA ALA A 270 24.39 -23.28 16.58
C ALA A 270 24.22 -24.60 15.80
N ALA A 271 23.06 -24.77 15.15
CA ALA A 271 22.79 -25.83 14.20
C ALA A 271 23.39 -25.50 12.81
N LYS A 272 24.15 -26.44 12.23
CA LYS A 272 24.55 -26.44 10.81
C LYS A 272 23.37 -26.92 9.94
N PRO A 273 23.12 -26.34 8.75
CA PRO A 273 22.15 -26.92 7.82
C PRO A 273 22.81 -27.97 6.92
N ALA A 274 22.15 -29.12 6.80
CA ALA A 274 22.48 -30.21 5.90
C ALA A 274 22.16 -29.84 4.44
N ALA A 275 23.04 -30.22 3.52
CA ALA A 275 22.87 -30.09 2.08
C ALA A 275 22.11 -31.31 1.53
N THR A 276 20.91 -31.10 0.99
CA THR A 276 20.20 -32.11 0.20
C THR A 276 20.55 -31.97 -1.27
N LYS A 277 21.22 -32.99 -1.82
CA LYS A 277 21.36 -33.24 -3.26
C LYS A 277 19.99 -33.63 -3.83
N ALA A 278 19.51 -32.91 -4.83
CA ALA A 278 18.42 -33.36 -5.71
C ALA A 278 18.99 -33.53 -7.11
N ALA A 279 19.04 -34.77 -7.58
CA ALA A 279 19.46 -35.17 -8.92
C ALA A 279 18.28 -35.01 -9.91
N ALA A 280 18.60 -34.56 -11.12
CA ALA A 280 17.67 -34.34 -12.22
C ALA A 280 17.19 -35.66 -12.87
N PRO A 281 16.00 -35.68 -13.53
CA PRO A 281 15.57 -36.82 -14.33
C PRO A 281 16.12 -36.77 -15.77
N LYS A 282 16.49 -37.94 -16.30
CA LYS A 282 16.92 -38.18 -17.69
C LYS A 282 15.72 -38.20 -18.68
N PRO A 283 15.93 -37.95 -19.98
CA PRO A 283 14.89 -38.07 -21.00
C PRO A 283 14.78 -39.52 -21.52
N ALA A 284 13.55 -39.98 -21.73
CA ALA A 284 13.26 -41.24 -22.40
C ALA A 284 13.23 -41.04 -23.92
N THR A 285 14.03 -41.84 -24.63
CA THR A 285 13.92 -42.12 -26.06
C THR A 285 12.91 -43.25 -26.26
N GLU A 286 11.92 -43.07 -27.13
CA GLU A 286 11.34 -44.19 -27.87
C GLU A 286 10.88 -43.76 -29.26
N SER A 287 11.34 -44.57 -30.21
CA SER A 287 11.14 -44.56 -31.65
C SER A 287 9.78 -45.14 -32.06
N GLY A 288 9.14 -44.64 -33.12
CA GLY A 288 8.01 -45.35 -33.73
C GLY A 288 7.37 -44.66 -34.94
N LYS A 289 7.71 -45.17 -36.14
CA LYS A 289 7.25 -44.82 -37.50
C LYS A 289 5.72 -44.87 -37.72
N SER A 290 5.19 -43.98 -38.58
CA SER A 290 4.34 -44.29 -39.78
C SER A 290 3.82 -42.99 -40.44
N LYS A 291 4.30 -42.61 -41.64
CA LYS A 291 3.74 -42.84 -43.00
C LYS A 291 2.44 -42.05 -43.36
N LYS A 292 2.56 -41.26 -44.45
CA LYS A 292 1.54 -40.80 -45.44
C LYS A 292 0.40 -39.90 -44.90
N ALA A 293 -0.16 -38.93 -45.62
CA ALA A 293 -0.33 -38.73 -47.06
C ALA A 293 -0.46 -37.24 -47.44
N LYS A 294 -0.15 -36.96 -48.71
CA LYS A 294 -0.49 -35.76 -49.49
C LYS A 294 -1.99 -35.44 -49.43
N LYS A 295 -2.35 -34.17 -49.27
CA LYS A 295 -2.95 -33.30 -50.30
C LYS A 295 -2.98 -31.87 -49.78
#